data_AF-A0A9E6JKF1-F1
#
_entry.id   AF-A0A9E6JKF1-F1
#
_cell.length_a   1.000
_cell.length_b   1.000
_cell.length_c   1.000
_cell.angle_alpha   90.00
_cell.angle_beta   90.00
_cell.angle_gamma   90.00
#
_symmetry.space_group_name_H-M   'P 1'
#
loop_
_entity.id
_entity.type
_entity.pdbx_description
1 polymer ?
#
loop_
_entity_poly.entity_id
_entity_poly.type
_entity_poly.pdbx_seq_one_letter_code
_entity_poly.pdbx_strand_id
1 'polypeptide(L)'
;MRLKRICKSLMGGLLLAGATTLAQAAMPMDIYVTNNADTGVGTLRWAVAISNSTTGVQSIGFSLANTITVHSAISISAPTLIDGIGAQVIGSTGTSAPVILFLTSGSSGTTITGCAFINSSLAVDVQANGNIINNCRFGLDYANAAHANGTGLRVFSCSGGTIQDCIFGNNNNGVQLNSSSNVRIQGCYAGLLSSGAACGNFVGINLYNSRNCVLGGSLLDGSQRNVVSGNSGVGILVQFSSYGNNLCGNVIGLNTAMTAAVPNTYGIRLAAQAHDNYIGLPQANYGNVIAGNSVAGIYAYEANMGSQPRYNVIQNNLIGLNPSGAEFANNTGILLTNADGFLIGGSSAGGAREATVISKSTNSGIHLSGNGNTISGN
;
A
#
# COMPACT_ATOMS: atom_id res chain seq x y z
N MET A 1 -42.54 -11.02 -44.18
CA MET A 1 -41.46 -12.01 -44.40
C MET A 1 -40.13 -11.39 -43.99
N ARG A 2 -39.41 -12.08 -43.09
CA ARG A 2 -37.97 -12.04 -42.74
C ARG A 2 -37.11 -10.82 -43.17
N LEU A 3 -36.51 -10.06 -42.23
CA LEU A 3 -35.27 -10.34 -41.47
C LEU A 3 -33.97 -10.26 -42.30
N LYS A 4 -33.14 -9.22 -42.10
CA LYS A 4 -31.71 -9.28 -41.65
C LYS A 4 -30.93 -7.95 -41.79
N ARG A 5 -30.47 -7.48 -40.62
CA ARG A 5 -29.15 -6.90 -40.21
C ARG A 5 -28.40 -5.95 -41.16
N ILE A 6 -27.98 -4.80 -40.61
CA ILE A 6 -26.57 -4.45 -40.31
C ILE A 6 -26.53 -3.45 -39.14
N CYS A 7 -25.83 -3.82 -38.07
CA CYS A 7 -25.36 -2.92 -37.01
C CYS A 7 -24.10 -2.19 -37.49
N LYS A 8 -24.01 -0.87 -37.26
CA LYS A 8 -22.79 -0.17 -36.78
C LYS A 8 -23.03 1.33 -36.60
N SER A 9 -22.42 1.84 -35.53
CA SER A 9 -22.06 3.23 -35.20
C SER A 9 -23.17 4.27 -34.97
N LEU A 10 -23.46 4.54 -33.69
CA LEU A 10 -23.34 5.90 -33.12
C LEU A 10 -23.48 5.83 -31.58
N MET A 11 -22.36 5.69 -30.88
CA MET A 11 -22.25 6.04 -29.44
C MET A 11 -20.88 6.70 -29.26
N GLY A 12 -20.80 7.92 -29.79
CA GLY A 12 -19.74 8.86 -29.49
C GLY A 12 -20.36 10.04 -28.76
N GLY A 13 -19.78 10.39 -27.62
CA GLY A 13 -19.86 11.74 -27.07
C GLY A 13 -21.02 12.02 -26.13
N LEU A 14 -20.86 11.64 -24.86
CA LEU A 14 -21.22 12.56 -23.78
C LEU A 14 -20.25 12.34 -22.61
N LEU A 15 -19.06 12.95 -22.71
CA LEU A 15 -18.32 13.37 -21.52
C LEU A 15 -19.17 14.46 -20.85
N LEU A 16 -19.92 14.11 -19.82
CA LEU A 16 -20.28 15.08 -18.78
C LEU A 16 -19.29 14.89 -17.64
N ALA A 17 -18.39 15.87 -17.50
CA ALA A 17 -17.65 16.10 -16.29
C ALA A 17 -18.66 16.40 -15.17
N GLY A 18 -18.76 15.46 -14.24
CA GLY A 18 -19.60 15.58 -13.05
C GLY A 18 -19.23 14.44 -12.14
N ALA A 19 -18.26 14.65 -11.27
CA ALA A 19 -18.07 13.81 -10.10
C ALA A 19 -19.29 14.02 -9.19
N THR A 20 -20.40 13.35 -9.49
CA THR A 20 -21.44 13.14 -8.49
C THR A 20 -20.85 12.16 -7.49
N THR A 21 -20.42 12.69 -6.35
CA THR A 21 -20.37 11.89 -5.13
C THR A 21 -21.79 11.34 -4.93
N LEU A 22 -22.00 10.08 -5.31
CA LEU A 22 -23.09 9.34 -4.71
C LEU A 22 -22.75 9.34 -3.22
N ALA A 23 -23.41 10.20 -2.45
CA ALA A 23 -23.40 10.09 -1.02
C ALA A 23 -23.90 8.66 -0.74
N GLN A 24 -22.99 7.78 -0.33
CA GLN A 24 -23.36 6.48 0.18
C GLN A 24 -24.33 6.76 1.33
N ALA A 25 -25.61 6.43 1.15
CA ALA A 25 -26.58 6.55 2.24
C ALA A 25 -26.02 5.76 3.42
N ALA A 26 -25.80 6.42 4.56
CA ALA A 26 -25.29 5.78 5.77
C ALA A 26 -26.23 4.62 6.11
N MET A 27 -25.71 3.39 6.11
CA MET A 27 -26.49 2.24 6.55
C MET A 27 -26.75 2.39 8.06
N PRO A 28 -27.94 2.02 8.57
CA PRO A 28 -28.18 2.05 10.00
C PRO A 28 -27.14 1.16 10.71
N MET A 29 -26.51 1.70 11.75
CA MET A 29 -25.48 1.01 12.52
C MET A 29 -26.09 0.40 13.78
N ASP A 30 -25.55 -0.74 14.23
CA ASP A 30 -26.02 -1.43 15.45
C ASP A 30 -25.67 -0.62 16.71
N ILE A 31 -24.50 0.03 16.70
CA ILE A 31 -23.94 0.76 17.83
C ILE A 31 -23.40 2.11 17.37
N TYR A 32 -23.71 3.17 18.12
CA TYR A 32 -23.16 4.51 17.88
C TYR A 32 -22.20 4.92 19.01
N VAL A 33 -21.02 5.40 18.62
CA VAL A 33 -20.11 6.12 19.49
C VAL A 33 -20.57 7.57 19.59
N THR A 34 -20.87 8.02 20.81
CA THR A 34 -21.42 9.35 21.13
C THR A 34 -20.55 10.12 22.12
N ASN A 35 -19.52 9.48 22.68
CA ASN A 35 -18.64 10.04 23.69
C ASN A 35 -17.17 9.84 23.26
N ASN A 36 -16.38 10.92 23.30
CA ASN A 36 -14.97 10.90 22.88
C ASN A 36 -13.98 10.56 24.00
N ALA A 37 -14.46 10.30 25.22
CA ALA A 37 -13.66 9.77 26.31
C ALA A 37 -13.16 8.34 26.02
N ASP A 38 -12.12 7.91 26.75
CA ASP A 38 -11.56 6.55 26.62
C ASP A 38 -12.43 5.46 27.26
N THR A 39 -13.22 5.82 28.28
CA THR A 39 -14.05 4.88 29.06
C THR A 39 -15.43 5.45 29.37
N GLY A 40 -16.38 4.56 29.69
CA GLY A 40 -17.77 4.90 29.96
C GLY A 40 -18.69 4.60 28.78
N VAL A 41 -20.00 4.69 29.02
CA VAL A 41 -21.04 4.43 28.01
C VAL A 41 -20.92 5.40 26.84
N GLY A 42 -21.18 4.91 25.63
CA GLY A 42 -21.12 5.70 24.39
C GLY A 42 -19.71 5.92 23.85
N THR A 43 -18.67 5.43 24.52
CA THR A 43 -17.29 5.51 24.01
C THR A 43 -17.00 4.42 22.97
N LEU A 44 -15.93 4.59 22.18
CA LEU A 44 -15.48 3.55 21.24
C LEU A 44 -15.13 2.25 21.96
N ARG A 45 -14.50 2.35 23.14
CA ARG A 45 -14.16 1.18 23.97
C ARG A 45 -15.40 0.43 24.42
N TRP A 46 -16.44 1.16 24.83
CA TRP A 46 -17.73 0.57 25.18
C TRP A 46 -18.42 -0.08 23.97
N ALA A 47 -18.41 0.58 22.81
CA ALA A 47 -19.00 0.03 21.59
C ALA A 47 -18.30 -1.27 21.14
N VAL A 48 -16.97 -1.31 21.18
CA VAL A 48 -16.20 -2.53 20.87
C VAL A 48 -16.46 -3.64 21.91
N ALA A 49 -16.60 -3.30 23.19
CA ALA A 49 -16.94 -4.31 24.21
C ALA A 49 -18.31 -4.96 23.94
N ILE A 50 -19.31 -4.19 23.49
CA ILE A 50 -20.60 -4.74 23.04
C ILE A 50 -20.41 -5.62 21.81
N SER A 51 -19.68 -5.15 20.80
CA SER A 51 -19.38 -5.96 19.60
C SER A 51 -18.70 -7.29 19.95
N ASN A 52 -17.75 -7.29 20.88
CA ASN A 52 -17.02 -8.49 21.30
C ASN A 52 -17.88 -9.50 22.05
N SER A 53 -18.97 -9.04 22.68
CA SER A 53 -19.88 -9.88 23.50
C SER A 53 -21.17 -10.27 22.78
N THR A 54 -21.36 -9.78 21.56
CA THR A 54 -22.55 -10.04 20.75
C THR A 54 -22.22 -11.05 19.65
N THR A 55 -23.14 -11.97 19.39
CA THR A 55 -22.98 -12.95 18.30
C THR A 55 -23.24 -12.31 16.94
N GLY A 56 -22.40 -12.64 15.95
CA GLY A 56 -22.49 -12.09 14.60
C GLY A 56 -21.69 -10.80 14.44
N VAL A 57 -21.59 -10.31 13.19
CA VAL A 57 -20.89 -9.06 12.89
C VAL A 57 -21.71 -7.90 13.44
N GLN A 58 -21.12 -7.09 14.31
CA GLN A 58 -21.74 -5.84 14.75
C GLN A 58 -21.12 -4.65 14.01
N SER A 59 -21.96 -3.66 13.73
CA SER A 59 -21.58 -2.42 13.06
C SER A 59 -21.52 -1.26 14.06
N ILE A 60 -20.37 -0.57 14.09
CA ILE A 60 -20.09 0.57 14.95
C ILE A 60 -19.92 1.83 14.08
N GLY A 61 -20.79 2.81 14.27
CA GLY A 61 -20.71 4.14 13.66
C GLY A 61 -20.36 5.23 14.68
N PHE A 62 -20.14 6.45 14.19
CA PHE A 62 -19.82 7.62 15.02
C PHE A 62 -20.89 8.70 14.88
N SER A 63 -21.35 9.22 16.03
CA SER A 63 -22.28 10.35 16.13
C SER A 63 -21.64 11.48 16.96
N LEU A 64 -20.37 11.74 16.69
CA LEU A 64 -19.57 12.83 17.26
C LEU A 64 -18.52 13.27 16.24
N ALA A 65 -17.98 14.48 16.41
CA ALA A 65 -16.96 15.03 15.50
C ALA A 65 -15.60 15.26 16.20
N ASN A 66 -15.54 15.12 17.52
CA ASN A 66 -14.30 15.31 18.28
C ASN A 66 -13.33 14.15 18.10
N THR A 67 -12.04 14.43 18.20
CA THR A 67 -11.01 13.38 18.29
C THR A 67 -11.27 12.51 19.52
N ILE A 68 -11.26 11.20 19.31
CA ILE A 68 -11.28 10.19 20.37
C ILE A 68 -9.84 9.94 20.78
N THR A 69 -9.52 10.08 22.07
CA THR A 69 -8.18 9.81 22.60
C THR A 69 -8.21 8.54 23.44
N VAL A 70 -7.49 7.51 23.00
CA VAL A 70 -7.38 6.24 23.71
C VAL A 70 -6.13 6.21 24.60
N HIS A 71 -6.26 5.67 25.81
CA HIS A 71 -5.12 5.53 26.75
C HIS A 71 -4.51 4.13 26.75
N SER A 72 -5.22 3.16 26.16
CA SER A 72 -4.77 1.77 26.00
C SER A 72 -5.39 1.19 24.73
N ALA A 73 -4.81 0.09 24.23
CA ALA A 73 -5.35 -0.58 23.07
C ALA A 73 -6.83 -0.97 23.26
N ILE A 74 -7.62 -0.76 22.22
CA ILE A 74 -8.97 -1.28 22.14
C ILE A 74 -8.89 -2.60 21.38
N SER A 75 -9.03 -3.70 22.12
CA SER A 75 -8.97 -5.05 21.57
C SER A 75 -10.30 -5.41 20.91
N ILE A 76 -10.24 -5.73 19.61
CA ILE A 76 -11.35 -6.29 18.84
C ILE A 76 -11.14 -7.80 18.80
N SER A 77 -12.11 -8.56 19.30
CA SER A 77 -12.02 -10.03 19.45
C SER A 77 -13.18 -10.79 18.83
N ALA A 78 -14.09 -10.09 18.16
CA ALA A 78 -15.11 -10.65 17.30
C ALA A 78 -15.10 -9.89 15.95
N PRO A 79 -15.66 -10.46 14.87
CA PRO A 79 -15.78 -9.74 13.60
C PRO A 79 -16.62 -8.47 13.78
N THR A 80 -16.06 -7.31 13.41
CA THR A 80 -16.70 -6.00 13.61
C THR A 80 -16.62 -5.18 12.32
N LEU A 81 -17.66 -4.41 12.01
CA LEU A 81 -17.59 -3.31 11.05
C LEU A 81 -17.43 -2.01 11.84
N ILE A 82 -16.31 -1.30 11.68
CA ILE A 82 -16.11 0.06 12.18
C ILE A 82 -16.21 1.00 10.99
N ASP A 83 -17.24 1.84 10.98
CA ASP A 83 -17.50 2.80 9.91
C ASP A 83 -17.31 4.24 10.40
N GLY A 84 -16.16 4.81 10.04
CA GLY A 84 -15.77 6.19 10.28
C GLY A 84 -16.09 7.15 9.13
N ILE A 85 -16.90 6.80 8.13
CA ILE A 85 -17.17 7.63 6.93
C ILE A 85 -17.50 9.11 7.24
N GLY A 86 -18.00 9.42 8.44
CA GLY A 86 -18.09 10.79 8.99
C GLY A 86 -16.75 11.47 9.33
N ALA A 87 -15.62 10.97 8.80
CA ALA A 87 -14.27 11.47 9.03
C ALA A 87 -13.79 11.39 10.49
N GLN A 88 -14.10 10.29 11.19
CA GLN A 88 -13.72 10.15 12.59
C GLN A 88 -12.19 10.06 12.77
N VAL A 89 -11.66 10.90 13.67
CA VAL A 89 -10.26 10.86 14.10
C VAL A 89 -10.14 10.14 15.45
N ILE A 90 -9.24 9.15 15.51
CA ILE A 90 -8.94 8.34 16.70
C ILE A 90 -7.44 8.45 16.94
N GLY A 91 -7.04 8.92 18.11
CA GLY A 91 -5.64 9.08 18.46
C GLY A 91 -5.29 8.50 19.82
N SER A 92 -4.01 8.55 20.16
CA SER A 92 -3.52 8.21 21.49
C SER A 92 -2.64 9.34 22.07
N THR A 93 -2.18 9.16 23.31
CA THR A 93 -1.46 10.19 24.08
C THR A 93 0.05 10.24 23.78
N GLY A 94 0.45 10.25 22.50
CA GLY A 94 1.83 10.57 22.06
C GLY A 94 2.64 9.42 21.43
N THR A 95 3.94 9.64 21.16
CA THR A 95 4.78 8.69 20.38
C THR A 95 5.28 7.48 21.17
N SER A 96 5.16 7.50 22.50
CA SER A 96 5.31 6.31 23.37
C SER A 96 3.97 5.61 23.64
N ALA A 97 2.90 6.05 22.98
CA ALA A 97 1.55 5.61 23.27
C ALA A 97 1.24 4.26 22.61
N PRO A 98 0.30 3.50 23.21
CA PRO A 98 0.01 2.13 22.83
C PRO A 98 -0.64 2.05 21.45
N VAL A 99 -0.80 0.82 20.99
CA VAL A 99 -1.64 0.50 19.83
C VAL A 99 -3.03 1.11 20.01
N ILE A 100 -3.64 1.67 18.95
CA ILE A 100 -5.01 2.20 19.05
C ILE A 100 -6.01 1.05 18.95
N LEU A 101 -6.03 0.34 17.81
CA LEU A 101 -6.88 -0.83 17.61
C LEU A 101 -6.03 -2.09 17.48
N PHE A 102 -6.38 -3.11 18.27
CA PHE A 102 -5.74 -4.42 18.23
C PHE A 102 -6.74 -5.48 17.82
N LEU A 103 -6.63 -5.97 16.58
CA LEU A 103 -7.48 -7.02 16.03
C LEU A 103 -6.88 -8.37 16.41
N THR A 104 -7.47 -8.99 17.44
CA THR A 104 -7.03 -10.28 18.00
C THR A 104 -7.60 -11.45 17.20
N SER A 105 -7.11 -12.68 17.42
CA SER A 105 -7.43 -13.87 16.60
C SER A 105 -8.92 -14.12 16.31
N GLY A 106 -9.83 -13.76 17.23
CA GLY A 106 -11.28 -13.91 17.05
C GLY A 106 -11.93 -12.89 16.10
N SER A 107 -11.19 -11.85 15.66
CA SER A 107 -11.71 -10.74 14.85
C SER A 107 -11.63 -10.95 13.34
N SER A 108 -11.42 -12.18 12.86
CA SER A 108 -11.26 -12.46 11.42
C SER A 108 -12.47 -11.97 10.62
N GLY A 109 -12.22 -11.24 9.53
CA GLY A 109 -13.29 -10.64 8.71
C GLY A 109 -13.78 -9.27 9.20
N THR A 110 -13.11 -8.66 10.18
CA THR A 110 -13.34 -7.27 10.59
C THR A 110 -13.08 -6.32 9.43
N THR A 111 -13.94 -5.32 9.29
CA THR A 111 -13.78 -4.22 8.34
C THR A 111 -13.64 -2.92 9.12
N ILE A 112 -12.57 -2.17 8.87
CA ILE A 112 -12.40 -0.79 9.36
C ILE A 112 -12.41 0.10 8.15
N THR A 113 -13.28 1.11 8.15
CA THR A 113 -13.33 2.06 7.05
C THR A 113 -13.52 3.50 7.52
N GLY A 114 -12.97 4.47 6.79
CA GLY A 114 -13.23 5.89 7.04
C GLY A 114 -12.64 6.44 8.34
N CYS A 115 -11.79 5.71 9.07
CA CYS A 115 -11.13 6.24 10.27
C CYS A 115 -9.78 6.88 9.93
N ALA A 116 -9.42 7.94 10.68
CA ALA A 116 -8.07 8.49 10.75
C ALA A 116 -7.41 8.11 12.08
N PHE A 117 -6.20 7.57 12.03
CA PHE A 117 -5.44 7.08 13.20
C PHE A 117 -4.17 7.89 13.41
N ILE A 118 -4.02 8.50 14.59
CA ILE A 118 -2.95 9.49 14.85
C ILE A 118 -2.25 9.32 16.21
N ASN A 119 -1.03 9.86 16.34
CA ASN A 119 -0.29 9.96 17.60
C ASN A 119 -0.14 8.64 18.39
N SER A 120 0.23 7.55 17.70
CA SER A 120 0.50 6.24 18.32
C SER A 120 1.86 5.67 17.89
N SER A 121 2.45 4.77 18.68
CA SER A 121 3.63 4.00 18.24
C SER A 121 3.30 3.03 17.09
N LEU A 122 2.09 2.47 17.08
CA LEU A 122 1.54 1.60 16.05
C LEU A 122 0.03 1.81 16.00
N ALA A 123 -0.50 2.46 14.96
CA ALA A 123 -1.91 2.84 14.98
C ALA A 123 -2.87 1.63 15.00
N VAL A 124 -2.75 0.71 14.04
CA VAL A 124 -3.58 -0.50 14.00
C VAL A 124 -2.69 -1.74 13.87
N ASP A 125 -2.93 -2.72 14.74
CA ASP A 125 -2.28 -4.02 14.71
C ASP A 125 -3.28 -5.13 14.40
N VAL A 126 -3.05 -5.83 13.29
CA VAL A 126 -3.91 -6.89 12.78
C VAL A 126 -3.25 -8.24 12.99
N GLN A 127 -3.85 -9.08 13.84
CA GLN A 127 -3.42 -10.44 14.15
C GLN A 127 -4.54 -11.47 13.95
N ALA A 128 -5.41 -11.19 12.98
CA ALA A 128 -6.47 -12.09 12.53
C ALA A 128 -6.60 -12.05 11.00
N ASN A 129 -7.14 -13.13 10.44
CA ASN A 129 -7.14 -13.36 9.00
C ASN A 129 -8.25 -12.55 8.30
N GLY A 130 -8.04 -12.24 7.02
CA GLY A 130 -9.12 -11.78 6.14
C GLY A 130 -9.74 -10.42 6.48
N ASN A 131 -9.05 -9.55 7.21
CA ASN A 131 -9.56 -8.23 7.58
C ASN A 131 -9.46 -7.22 6.43
N ILE A 132 -10.36 -6.24 6.42
CA ILE A 132 -10.39 -5.17 5.41
C ILE A 132 -10.12 -3.83 6.11
N ILE A 133 -9.11 -3.11 5.63
CA ILE A 133 -8.84 -1.73 6.01
C ILE A 133 -9.05 -0.87 4.76
N ASN A 134 -10.08 -0.04 4.77
CA ASN A 134 -10.55 0.66 3.57
C ASN A 134 -10.70 2.16 3.81
N ASN A 135 -10.13 3.00 2.94
CA ASN A 135 -10.33 4.45 3.02
C ASN A 135 -9.97 5.03 4.41
N CYS A 136 -8.89 4.55 5.00
CA CYS A 136 -8.38 5.01 6.29
C CYS A 136 -7.16 5.91 6.12
N ARG A 137 -6.91 6.77 7.11
CA ARG A 137 -5.70 7.62 7.18
C ARG A 137 -4.85 7.22 8.37
N PHE A 138 -3.54 7.20 8.18
CA PHE A 138 -2.59 6.84 9.23
C PHE A 138 -1.51 7.91 9.34
N GLY A 139 -1.44 8.55 10.49
CA GLY A 139 -0.50 9.63 10.82
C GLY A 139 -0.92 10.99 10.27
N LEU A 140 -2.16 11.09 9.79
CA LEU A 140 -2.77 12.29 9.23
C LEU A 140 -4.22 12.38 9.69
N ASP A 141 -4.71 13.59 9.94
CA ASP A 141 -6.13 13.84 10.10
C ASP A 141 -6.83 14.10 8.75
N TYR A 142 -8.12 14.46 8.79
CA TYR A 142 -8.90 14.79 7.59
C TYR A 142 -8.65 16.19 7.03
N ALA A 143 -8.05 17.08 7.81
CA ALA A 143 -7.50 18.35 7.33
C ALA A 143 -6.13 18.18 6.65
N ASN A 144 -5.59 16.95 6.62
CA ASN A 144 -4.23 16.61 6.19
C ASN A 144 -3.12 17.17 7.09
N ALA A 145 -3.44 17.53 8.34
CA ALA A 145 -2.45 17.88 9.34
C ALA A 145 -1.67 16.61 9.76
N ALA A 146 -0.35 16.76 9.93
CA ALA A 146 0.53 15.67 10.30
C ALA A 146 0.46 15.38 11.81
N HIS A 147 0.18 14.13 12.14
CA HIS A 147 0.11 13.60 13.50
C HIS A 147 0.72 12.19 13.51
N ALA A 148 1.96 12.12 13.03
CA ALA A 148 2.61 10.88 12.60
C ALA A 148 2.62 9.81 13.70
N ASN A 149 2.24 8.60 13.32
CA ASN A 149 2.47 7.43 14.16
C ASN A 149 3.93 6.97 14.02
N GLY A 150 4.37 6.02 14.84
CA GLY A 150 5.55 5.22 14.54
C GLY A 150 5.31 4.41 13.27
N THR A 151 4.49 3.36 13.37
CA THR A 151 3.98 2.60 12.21
C THR A 151 2.48 2.84 12.04
N GLY A 152 2.01 3.02 10.79
CA GLY A 152 0.58 3.20 10.52
C GLY A 152 -0.21 1.91 10.77
N LEU A 153 0.08 0.89 9.97
CA LEU A 153 -0.63 -0.39 10.01
C LEU A 153 0.37 -1.55 10.03
N ARG A 154 0.19 -2.48 10.96
CA ARG A 154 0.89 -3.78 10.96
C ARG A 154 -0.10 -4.91 10.76
N VAL A 155 0.23 -5.82 9.86
CA VAL A 155 -0.43 -7.11 9.69
C VAL A 155 0.57 -8.19 10.08
N PHE A 156 0.31 -8.91 11.16
CA PHE A 156 1.26 -9.84 11.77
C PHE A 156 0.69 -11.25 11.81
N SER A 157 1.43 -12.21 11.22
CA SER A 157 1.07 -13.63 11.19
C SER A 157 -0.34 -13.92 10.65
N CYS A 158 -0.80 -13.15 9.67
CA CYS A 158 -2.12 -13.29 9.08
C CYS A 158 -2.06 -13.93 7.68
N SER A 159 -3.16 -14.54 7.27
CA SER A 159 -3.42 -14.92 5.88
C SER A 159 -4.66 -14.20 5.35
N GLY A 160 -4.55 -13.68 4.13
CA GLY A 160 -5.63 -12.91 3.50
C GLY A 160 -5.78 -11.51 4.10
N GLY A 161 -6.77 -10.79 3.59
CA GLY A 161 -7.07 -9.42 3.97
C GLY A 161 -6.74 -8.43 2.87
N THR A 162 -7.37 -7.27 2.95
CA THR A 162 -7.25 -6.21 1.94
C THR A 162 -7.02 -4.86 2.62
N ILE A 163 -5.99 -4.16 2.17
CA ILE A 163 -5.70 -2.79 2.54
C ILE A 163 -5.93 -1.98 1.27
N GLN A 164 -6.92 -1.08 1.30
CA GLN A 164 -7.28 -0.34 0.10
C GLN A 164 -7.67 1.11 0.37
N ASP A 165 -7.39 1.97 -0.60
CA ASP A 165 -7.73 3.40 -0.59
C ASP A 165 -7.21 4.16 0.65
N CYS A 166 -6.18 3.63 1.31
CA CYS A 166 -5.64 4.21 2.54
C CYS A 166 -4.51 5.20 2.25
N ILE A 167 -4.32 6.17 3.15
CA ILE A 167 -3.20 7.13 3.10
C ILE A 167 -2.31 6.94 4.33
N PHE A 168 -1.00 6.82 4.12
CA PHE A 168 0.00 6.59 5.16
C PHE A 168 1.06 7.70 5.18
N GLY A 169 1.09 8.48 6.26
CA GLY A 169 2.09 9.50 6.56
C GLY A 169 2.62 9.38 8.00
N ASN A 170 3.60 8.50 8.23
CA ASN A 170 4.09 8.11 9.56
C ASN A 170 5.60 8.33 9.71
N ASN A 171 6.17 8.14 10.90
CA ASN A 171 7.61 8.32 11.13
C ASN A 171 8.46 7.11 10.70
N ASN A 172 7.90 5.89 10.73
CA ASN A 172 8.59 4.66 10.37
C ASN A 172 7.95 3.99 9.14
N ASN A 173 7.16 2.91 9.31
CA ASN A 173 6.51 2.22 8.19
C ASN A 173 5.11 2.79 7.97
N GLY A 174 4.71 3.00 6.72
CA GLY A 174 3.29 3.20 6.39
C GLY A 174 2.51 1.92 6.67
N VAL A 175 2.85 0.86 5.95
CA VAL A 175 2.32 -0.50 6.15
C VAL A 175 3.47 -1.48 6.39
N GLN A 176 3.31 -2.35 7.39
CA GLN A 176 4.19 -3.48 7.62
C GLN A 176 3.42 -4.80 7.55
N LEU A 177 3.75 -5.65 6.58
CA LEU A 177 3.37 -7.06 6.58
C LEU A 177 4.49 -7.85 7.24
N ASN A 178 4.20 -8.52 8.34
CA ASN A 178 5.17 -9.32 9.09
C ASN A 178 4.68 -10.76 9.17
N SER A 179 5.46 -11.70 8.63
CA SER A 179 5.14 -13.13 8.65
C SER A 179 3.74 -13.44 8.09
N SER A 180 3.27 -12.62 7.14
CA SER A 180 1.91 -12.65 6.64
C SER A 180 1.84 -13.14 5.18
N SER A 181 0.67 -13.57 4.74
CA SER A 181 0.50 -14.14 3.40
C SER A 181 -0.81 -13.75 2.75
N ASN A 182 -0.85 -13.77 1.42
CA ASN A 182 -2.07 -13.53 0.64
C ASN A 182 -2.77 -12.19 0.94
N VAL A 183 -2.03 -11.19 1.44
CA VAL A 183 -2.56 -9.84 1.69
C VAL A 183 -2.54 -9.06 0.40
N ARG A 184 -3.61 -8.31 0.13
CA ARG A 184 -3.71 -7.41 -1.02
C ARG A 184 -3.62 -5.96 -0.57
N ILE A 185 -2.72 -5.19 -1.17
CA ILE A 185 -2.58 -3.73 -0.94
C ILE A 185 -2.84 -3.03 -2.28
N GLN A 186 -3.88 -2.22 -2.37
CA GLN A 186 -4.31 -1.64 -3.64
C GLN A 186 -4.90 -0.23 -3.47
N GLY A 187 -4.71 0.67 -4.44
CA GLY A 187 -5.25 2.05 -4.37
C GLY A 187 -4.70 2.91 -3.22
N CYS A 188 -3.65 2.45 -2.52
CA CYS A 188 -3.11 3.12 -1.35
C CYS A 188 -2.07 4.18 -1.71
N TYR A 189 -1.95 5.20 -0.86
CA TYR A 189 -0.93 6.25 -0.95
C TYR A 189 0.00 6.15 0.26
N ALA A 190 1.29 5.91 0.03
CA ALA A 190 2.28 5.77 1.10
C ALA A 190 3.40 6.80 0.93
N GLY A 191 3.40 7.81 1.82
CA GLY A 191 4.35 8.94 1.86
C GLY A 191 3.88 10.16 1.05
N LEU A 192 2.70 10.07 0.44
CA LEU A 192 2.08 11.10 -0.39
C LEU A 192 0.61 11.30 0.01
N LEU A 193 0.16 12.56 0.01
CA LEU A 193 -1.27 12.88 0.01
C LEU A 193 -1.87 12.63 -1.38
N SER A 194 -3.18 12.44 -1.47
CA SER A 194 -3.87 12.34 -2.75
C SER A 194 -3.70 13.58 -3.64
N SER A 195 -3.45 14.74 -3.03
CA SER A 195 -3.10 16.01 -3.70
C SER A 195 -1.72 16.01 -4.39
N GLY A 196 -0.86 15.05 -4.07
CA GLY A 196 0.51 14.97 -4.56
C GLY A 196 1.57 15.63 -3.67
N ALA A 197 1.18 16.21 -2.53
CA ALA A 197 2.13 16.73 -1.54
C ALA A 197 2.70 15.58 -0.68
N ALA A 198 4.01 15.62 -0.39
CA ALA A 198 4.64 14.63 0.46
C ALA A 198 4.11 14.71 1.91
N CYS A 199 3.81 13.56 2.51
CA CYS A 199 3.48 13.42 3.93
C CYS A 199 4.44 12.49 4.68
N GLY A 200 5.32 11.79 3.96
CA GLY A 200 6.47 11.07 4.52
C GLY A 200 6.15 9.72 5.16
N ASN A 201 7.00 8.72 4.90
CA ASN A 201 7.34 7.65 5.84
C ASN A 201 8.86 7.44 5.80
N PHE A 202 9.43 6.66 6.71
CA PHE A 202 10.77 6.11 6.46
C PHE A 202 10.70 4.99 5.41
N VAL A 203 9.76 4.06 5.57
CA VAL A 203 9.43 3.03 4.58
C VAL A 203 7.95 3.13 4.23
N GLY A 204 7.60 3.21 2.95
CA GLY A 204 6.19 3.25 2.54
C GLY A 204 5.47 1.94 2.86
N ILE A 205 5.91 0.85 2.22
CA ILE A 205 5.37 -0.50 2.43
C ILE A 205 6.51 -1.49 2.69
N ASN A 206 6.42 -2.27 3.76
CA ASN A 206 7.44 -3.20 4.20
C ASN A 206 6.90 -4.64 4.25
N LEU A 207 7.45 -5.53 3.44
CA LEU A 207 7.22 -6.97 3.48
C LEU A 207 8.38 -7.61 4.23
N TYR A 208 8.07 -8.09 5.43
CA TYR A 208 9.00 -8.74 6.34
C TYR A 208 8.57 -10.20 6.49
N ASN A 209 9.40 -11.14 6.02
CA ASN A 209 9.09 -12.58 6.05
C ASN A 209 7.69 -12.92 5.51
N SER A 210 7.22 -12.18 4.50
CA SER A 210 5.85 -12.26 4.00
C SER A 210 5.82 -12.84 2.59
N ARG A 211 4.75 -13.55 2.25
CA ARG A 211 4.69 -14.33 1.01
C ARG A 211 3.37 -14.26 0.27
N ASN A 212 3.42 -14.40 -1.05
CA ASN A 212 2.23 -14.45 -1.90
C ASN A 212 1.30 -13.22 -1.75
N CYS A 213 1.85 -12.08 -1.34
CA CYS A 213 1.10 -10.83 -1.25
C CYS A 213 1.05 -10.14 -2.62
N VAL A 214 0.00 -9.35 -2.84
CA VAL A 214 -0.13 -8.55 -4.07
C VAL A 214 -0.19 -7.08 -3.71
N LEU A 215 0.79 -6.33 -4.20
CA LEU A 215 0.87 -4.89 -4.11
C LEU A 215 0.51 -4.33 -5.48
N GLY A 216 -0.75 -3.91 -5.59
CA GLY A 216 -1.33 -3.24 -6.73
C GLY A 216 -2.12 -4.15 -7.67
N GLY A 217 -2.08 -3.84 -8.96
CA GLY A 217 -2.85 -4.51 -10.01
C GLY A 217 -2.58 -3.88 -11.37
N SER A 218 -3.62 -3.54 -12.13
CA SER A 218 -3.43 -2.82 -13.39
C SER A 218 -3.06 -1.36 -13.13
N LEU A 219 -1.98 -0.88 -13.74
CA LEU A 219 -1.52 0.51 -13.69
C LEU A 219 -2.59 1.49 -14.21
N LEU A 220 -3.47 1.06 -15.12
CA LEU A 220 -4.54 1.92 -15.66
C LEU A 220 -5.73 2.04 -14.70
N ASP A 221 -5.89 1.11 -13.76
CA ASP A 221 -6.97 1.14 -12.77
C ASP A 221 -6.51 1.89 -11.51
N GLY A 222 -7.04 3.10 -11.31
CA GLY A 222 -6.73 3.93 -10.15
C GLY A 222 -7.08 3.31 -8.80
N SER A 223 -8.06 2.41 -8.75
CA SER A 223 -8.43 1.70 -7.51
C SER A 223 -7.46 0.57 -7.16
N GLN A 224 -6.68 0.12 -8.15
CA GLN A 224 -5.67 -0.91 -7.96
C GLN A 224 -4.26 -0.35 -7.80
N ARG A 225 -4.00 0.83 -8.37
CA ARG A 225 -2.67 1.47 -8.39
C ARG A 225 -2.30 2.08 -7.05
N ASN A 226 -1.27 1.55 -6.39
CA ASN A 226 -0.67 2.24 -5.25
C ASN A 226 0.27 3.35 -5.73
N VAL A 227 0.37 4.43 -4.96
CA VAL A 227 1.34 5.51 -5.13
C VAL A 227 2.26 5.55 -3.91
N VAL A 228 3.53 5.22 -4.10
CA VAL A 228 4.52 5.06 -3.03
C VAL A 228 5.68 6.02 -3.26
N SER A 229 5.59 7.21 -2.70
CA SER A 229 6.44 8.36 -3.03
C SER A 229 6.66 9.24 -1.81
N GLY A 230 7.69 10.09 -1.81
CA GLY A 230 7.96 11.01 -0.72
C GLY A 230 8.40 10.36 0.59
N ASN A 231 8.87 9.11 0.56
CA ASN A 231 9.41 8.42 1.74
C ASN A 231 10.89 8.77 1.91
N SER A 232 11.32 9.11 3.12
CA SER A 232 12.71 9.51 3.40
C SER A 232 13.71 8.36 3.24
N GLY A 233 13.24 7.11 3.29
CA GLY A 233 14.02 5.91 3.01
C GLY A 233 13.53 5.18 1.75
N VAL A 234 12.86 4.05 1.95
CA VAL A 234 12.49 3.13 0.86
C VAL A 234 11.00 3.29 0.53
N GLY A 235 10.63 3.30 -0.75
CA GLY A 235 9.23 3.19 -1.14
C GLY A 235 8.65 1.83 -0.72
N ILE A 236 9.07 0.76 -1.38
CA ILE A 236 8.67 -0.62 -1.07
C ILE A 236 9.91 -1.45 -0.67
N LEU A 237 9.90 -2.02 0.53
CA LEU A 237 10.97 -2.88 1.05
C LEU A 237 10.48 -4.32 1.14
N VAL A 238 11.22 -5.26 0.54
CA VAL A 238 10.96 -6.70 0.58
C VAL A 238 12.18 -7.39 1.20
N GLN A 239 12.00 -8.04 2.34
CA GLN A 239 13.12 -8.50 3.16
C GLN A 239 12.81 -9.72 4.02
N PHE A 240 13.87 -10.31 4.57
CA PHE A 240 13.86 -11.45 5.50
C PHE A 240 13.11 -12.65 4.95
N SER A 241 13.61 -13.22 3.85
CA SER A 241 13.01 -14.38 3.17
C SER A 241 11.56 -14.16 2.74
N SER A 242 11.19 -12.92 2.39
CA SER A 242 9.92 -12.65 1.72
C SER A 242 9.95 -13.16 0.27
N TYR A 243 8.93 -13.91 -0.15
CA TYR A 243 8.90 -14.54 -1.48
C TYR A 243 7.54 -14.68 -2.13
N GLY A 244 7.51 -14.89 -3.45
CA GLY A 244 6.27 -15.08 -4.21
C GLY A 244 5.38 -13.84 -4.23
N ASN A 245 5.91 -12.67 -3.87
CA ASN A 245 5.12 -11.44 -3.83
C ASN A 245 5.08 -10.77 -5.21
N ASN A 246 3.92 -10.22 -5.56
CA ASN A 246 3.69 -9.55 -6.82
C ASN A 246 3.55 -8.04 -6.59
N LEU A 247 4.53 -7.27 -7.06
CA LEU A 247 4.53 -5.82 -7.03
C LEU A 247 4.21 -5.35 -8.45
N CYS A 248 2.96 -4.96 -8.72
CA CYS A 248 2.47 -4.66 -10.07
C CYS A 248 1.60 -3.40 -10.09
N GLY A 249 1.71 -2.63 -11.18
CA GLY A 249 0.88 -1.43 -11.37
C GLY A 249 1.07 -0.34 -10.32
N ASN A 250 2.25 -0.24 -9.69
CA ASN A 250 2.53 0.80 -8.71
C ASN A 250 3.21 2.02 -9.36
N VAL A 251 3.00 3.21 -8.80
CA VAL A 251 3.75 4.44 -9.11
C VAL A 251 4.68 4.75 -7.95
N ILE A 252 5.98 4.82 -8.21
CA ILE A 252 7.02 4.86 -7.19
C ILE A 252 8.01 5.99 -7.47
N GLY A 253 7.96 7.03 -6.64
CA GLY A 253 8.84 8.21 -6.73
C GLY A 253 8.28 9.39 -7.55
N LEU A 254 7.04 9.29 -8.04
CA LEU A 254 6.30 10.38 -8.71
C LEU A 254 5.05 10.78 -7.92
N ASN A 255 4.47 11.94 -8.24
CA ASN A 255 3.15 12.32 -7.77
C ASN A 255 2.02 11.44 -8.39
N THR A 256 0.79 11.57 -7.87
CA THR A 256 -0.38 10.81 -8.33
C THR A 256 -0.66 10.95 -9.84
N ALA A 257 -0.36 12.12 -10.42
CA ALA A 257 -0.54 12.40 -11.84
C ALA A 257 0.62 11.90 -12.72
N MET A 258 1.70 11.37 -12.13
CA MET A 258 2.93 10.96 -12.81
C MET A 258 3.60 12.08 -13.62
N THR A 259 3.52 13.33 -13.13
CA THR A 259 4.00 14.54 -13.82
C THR A 259 5.13 15.27 -13.09
N ALA A 260 5.39 14.92 -11.83
CA ALA A 260 6.49 15.49 -11.05
C ALA A 260 7.10 14.42 -10.14
N ALA A 261 8.41 14.50 -9.94
CA ALA A 261 9.11 13.65 -9.00
C ALA A 261 8.74 14.04 -7.55
N VAL A 262 8.43 13.03 -6.74
CA VAL A 262 8.31 13.13 -5.28
C VAL A 262 9.18 12.00 -4.72
N PRO A 263 10.51 12.22 -4.64
CA PRO A 263 11.48 11.14 -4.53
C PRO A 263 11.30 10.29 -3.27
N ASN A 264 11.51 8.98 -3.40
CA ASN A 264 12.04 8.18 -2.29
C ASN A 264 13.57 8.15 -2.37
N THR A 265 14.26 7.70 -1.32
CA THR A 265 15.70 7.39 -1.43
C THR A 265 15.92 6.19 -2.36
N TYR A 266 15.21 5.10 -2.10
CA TYR A 266 15.15 3.94 -2.99
C TYR A 266 13.70 3.67 -3.37
N GLY A 267 13.41 3.38 -4.63
CA GLY A 267 12.05 3.05 -5.06
C GLY A 267 11.60 1.71 -4.47
N ILE A 268 12.21 0.62 -4.93
CA ILE A 268 12.02 -0.73 -4.40
C ILE A 268 13.36 -1.26 -3.89
N ARG A 269 13.38 -1.83 -2.68
CA ARG A 269 14.56 -2.52 -2.13
C ARG A 269 14.27 -3.98 -1.81
N LEU A 270 15.15 -4.87 -2.28
CA LEU A 270 15.19 -6.30 -1.96
C LEU A 270 16.39 -6.56 -1.05
N ALA A 271 16.18 -7.20 0.09
CA ALA A 271 17.21 -7.46 1.10
C ALA A 271 16.98 -8.80 1.82
N ALA A 272 17.95 -9.20 2.64
CA ALA A 272 17.90 -10.32 3.58
C ALA A 272 17.19 -11.55 3.02
N GLN A 273 17.76 -12.19 2.00
CA GLN A 273 17.23 -13.40 1.37
C GLN A 273 15.87 -13.25 0.68
N ALA A 274 15.38 -12.05 0.38
CA ALA A 274 14.18 -11.89 -0.45
C ALA A 274 14.34 -12.62 -1.79
N HIS A 275 13.41 -13.51 -2.12
CA HIS A 275 13.55 -14.40 -3.27
C HIS A 275 12.25 -14.67 -4.01
N ASP A 276 12.32 -15.07 -5.29
CA ASP A 276 11.14 -15.45 -6.08
C ASP A 276 10.00 -14.40 -6.07
N ASN A 277 10.34 -13.11 -6.00
CA ASN A 277 9.37 -12.01 -6.09
C ASN A 277 9.32 -11.44 -7.50
N TYR A 278 8.15 -10.93 -7.88
CA TYR A 278 7.91 -10.33 -9.19
C TYR A 278 7.73 -8.82 -9.05
N ILE A 279 8.64 -8.06 -9.64
CA ILE A 279 8.54 -6.62 -9.82
C ILE A 279 8.05 -6.40 -11.26
N GLY A 280 6.75 -6.21 -11.38
CA GLY A 280 6.00 -6.22 -12.63
C GLY A 280 5.65 -7.64 -13.08
N LEU A 281 4.50 -7.75 -13.74
CA LEU A 281 3.99 -9.01 -14.27
C LEU A 281 3.82 -8.91 -15.80
N PRO A 282 3.83 -10.03 -16.54
CA PRO A 282 3.84 -10.01 -18.01
C PRO A 282 2.51 -9.55 -18.65
N GLN A 283 1.43 -9.45 -17.86
CA GLN A 283 0.16 -8.92 -18.33
C GLN A 283 0.30 -7.44 -18.71
N ALA A 284 -0.42 -7.03 -19.77
CA ALA A 284 -0.40 -5.63 -20.21
C ALA A 284 -0.84 -4.69 -19.09
N ASN A 285 -0.08 -3.62 -18.88
CA ASN A 285 -0.29 -2.63 -17.83
C ASN A 285 -0.12 -3.15 -16.39
N TYR A 286 0.47 -4.33 -16.16
CA TYR A 286 0.85 -4.78 -14.81
C TYR A 286 2.30 -4.42 -14.44
N GLY A 287 2.93 -3.60 -15.26
CA GLY A 287 4.20 -2.94 -15.00
C GLY A 287 4.13 -1.85 -13.92
N ASN A 288 5.25 -1.58 -13.26
CA ASN A 288 5.37 -0.43 -12.38
C ASN A 288 5.98 0.78 -13.10
N VAL A 289 5.69 1.98 -12.62
CA VAL A 289 6.40 3.22 -12.97
C VAL A 289 7.33 3.57 -11.81
N ILE A 290 8.63 3.50 -12.03
CA ILE A 290 9.66 3.65 -10.99
C ILE A 290 10.62 4.76 -11.43
N ALA A 291 10.36 5.98 -10.99
CA ALA A 291 11.05 7.15 -11.54
C ALA A 291 11.23 8.25 -10.48
N GLY A 292 12.24 9.10 -10.64
CA GLY A 292 12.51 10.21 -9.73
C GLY A 292 13.04 9.83 -8.34
N ASN A 293 13.51 8.60 -8.12
CA ASN A 293 14.09 8.20 -6.83
C ASN A 293 15.57 8.63 -6.73
N SER A 294 15.99 9.11 -5.56
CA SER A 294 17.24 9.86 -5.43
C SER A 294 18.51 9.00 -5.49
N VAL A 295 18.45 7.70 -5.17
CA VAL A 295 19.60 6.78 -5.23
C VAL A 295 19.42 5.70 -6.28
N ALA A 296 18.36 4.89 -6.17
CA ALA A 296 18.05 3.87 -7.17
C ALA A 296 16.56 3.63 -7.33
N GLY A 297 16.13 3.30 -8.55
CA GLY A 297 14.77 2.84 -8.82
C GLY A 297 14.52 1.49 -8.14
N ILE A 298 15.34 0.49 -8.46
CA ILE A 298 15.34 -0.82 -7.82
C ILE A 298 16.73 -1.10 -7.24
N TYR A 299 16.80 -1.49 -5.98
CA TYR A 299 18.03 -1.85 -5.29
C TYR A 299 17.94 -3.24 -4.65
N ALA A 300 18.83 -4.16 -5.02
CA ALA A 300 19.00 -5.41 -4.30
C ALA A 300 20.36 -5.43 -3.62
N TYR A 301 20.39 -5.64 -2.31
CA TYR A 301 21.65 -5.68 -1.58
C TYR A 301 21.57 -6.47 -0.28
N GLU A 302 22.62 -7.26 -0.04
CA GLU A 302 23.00 -7.70 1.29
C GLU A 302 24.49 -7.66 1.55
N ALA A 303 24.85 -7.31 2.79
CA ALA A 303 26.24 -7.28 3.26
C ALA A 303 26.74 -8.67 3.65
N ASN A 304 25.85 -9.53 4.15
CA ASN A 304 26.19 -10.85 4.67
C ASN A 304 26.18 -11.90 3.55
N MET A 305 27.33 -12.56 3.33
CA MET A 305 27.40 -13.70 2.41
C MET A 305 26.46 -14.83 2.85
N GLY A 306 25.75 -15.46 1.91
CA GLY A 306 24.76 -16.50 2.17
C GLY A 306 23.34 -15.96 2.39
N SER A 307 23.19 -14.64 2.51
CA SER A 307 21.92 -13.96 2.69
C SER A 307 21.48 -13.12 1.50
N GLN A 308 22.10 -13.31 0.33
CA GLN A 308 21.80 -12.55 -0.87
C GLN A 308 20.31 -12.63 -1.26
N PRO A 309 19.68 -11.52 -1.67
CA PRO A 309 18.44 -11.58 -2.45
C PRO A 309 18.70 -12.38 -3.72
N ARG A 310 17.74 -13.23 -4.12
CA ARG A 310 17.97 -14.13 -5.25
C ARG A 310 16.72 -14.49 -6.04
N TYR A 311 16.87 -14.84 -7.31
CA TYR A 311 15.78 -15.36 -8.14
C TYR A 311 14.55 -14.44 -8.22
N ASN A 312 14.75 -13.13 -8.09
CA ASN A 312 13.67 -12.16 -8.28
C ASN A 312 13.60 -11.77 -9.76
N VAL A 313 12.38 -11.47 -10.23
CA VAL A 313 12.11 -11.11 -11.62
C VAL A 313 11.73 -9.63 -11.69
N ILE A 314 12.39 -8.88 -12.56
CA ILE A 314 12.15 -7.47 -12.84
C ILE A 314 11.73 -7.33 -14.30
N GLN A 315 10.43 -7.25 -14.57
CA GLN A 315 9.90 -7.27 -15.94
C GLN A 315 8.77 -6.25 -16.12
N ASN A 316 8.53 -5.84 -17.37
CA ASN A 316 7.42 -4.95 -17.73
C ASN A 316 7.43 -3.59 -16.99
N ASN A 317 8.57 -3.09 -16.47
CA ASN A 317 8.59 -1.82 -15.73
C ASN A 317 9.00 -0.64 -16.62
N LEU A 318 8.48 0.55 -16.32
CA LEU A 318 9.00 1.83 -16.80
C LEU A 318 9.91 2.43 -15.72
N ILE A 319 11.21 2.49 -15.96
CA ILE A 319 12.21 2.94 -14.98
C ILE A 319 12.87 4.22 -15.48
N GLY A 320 12.69 5.31 -14.74
CA GLY A 320 13.25 6.64 -15.05
C GLY A 320 12.41 7.48 -16.03
N LEU A 321 11.20 7.02 -16.35
CA LEU A 321 10.23 7.73 -17.18
C LEU A 321 8.79 7.45 -16.71
N ASN A 322 7.86 8.29 -17.11
CA ASN A 322 6.42 8.05 -16.94
C ASN A 322 5.82 7.38 -18.21
N PRO A 323 4.53 6.99 -18.20
CA PRO A 323 3.86 6.38 -19.36
C PRO A 323 3.77 7.27 -20.62
N SER A 324 3.91 8.59 -20.50
CA SER A 324 3.94 9.49 -21.66
C SER A 324 5.34 9.63 -22.28
N GLY A 325 6.35 8.95 -21.72
CA GLY A 325 7.75 9.09 -22.13
C GLY A 325 8.47 10.30 -21.53
N ALA A 326 7.83 11.06 -20.63
CA ALA A 326 8.50 12.14 -19.93
C ALA A 326 9.50 11.57 -18.92
N GLU A 327 10.68 12.17 -18.87
CA GLU A 327 11.83 11.63 -18.17
C GLU A 327 11.90 12.15 -16.74
N PHE A 328 12.04 11.24 -15.78
CA PHE A 328 12.22 11.55 -14.36
C PHE A 328 13.32 10.64 -13.81
N ALA A 329 14.55 11.10 -13.91
CA ALA A 329 15.71 10.26 -13.68
C ALA A 329 15.75 9.67 -12.27
N ASN A 330 16.03 8.36 -12.17
CA ASN A 330 16.62 7.80 -10.97
C ASN A 330 18.15 8.02 -11.03
N ASN A 331 18.85 8.02 -9.89
CA ASN A 331 20.31 8.05 -9.98
C ASN A 331 20.88 6.78 -10.64
N THR A 332 20.50 5.61 -10.16
CA THR A 332 20.68 4.34 -10.86
C THR A 332 19.32 3.71 -11.15
N GLY A 333 19.10 3.18 -12.36
CA GLY A 333 17.83 2.51 -12.70
C GLY A 333 17.64 1.25 -11.85
N ILE A 334 18.50 0.25 -12.09
CA ILE A 334 18.57 -1.02 -11.35
C ILE A 334 19.98 -1.20 -10.79
N LEU A 335 20.08 -1.32 -9.47
CA LEU A 335 21.32 -1.55 -8.74
C LEU A 335 21.25 -2.92 -8.06
N LEU A 336 21.97 -3.91 -8.56
CA LEU A 336 22.10 -5.22 -7.92
C LEU A 336 23.51 -5.36 -7.35
N THR A 337 23.60 -5.48 -6.02
CA THR A 337 24.86 -5.60 -5.30
C THR A 337 24.88 -6.86 -4.44
N ASN A 338 25.74 -7.82 -4.75
CA ASN A 338 25.75 -9.14 -4.10
C ASN A 338 24.34 -9.78 -4.14
N ALA A 339 23.79 -9.89 -5.34
CA ALA A 339 22.45 -10.42 -5.59
C ALA A 339 22.46 -11.38 -6.78
N ASP A 340 21.82 -12.54 -6.63
CA ASP A 340 22.06 -13.70 -7.48
C ASP A 340 20.81 -14.13 -8.27
N GLY A 341 21.00 -14.61 -9.50
CA GLY A 341 19.94 -15.27 -10.27
C GLY A 341 18.76 -14.37 -10.65
N PHE A 342 18.93 -13.04 -10.68
CA PHE A 342 17.86 -12.14 -11.12
C PHE A 342 17.60 -12.27 -12.62
N LEU A 343 16.34 -12.15 -13.00
CA LEU A 343 15.94 -11.94 -14.39
C LEU A 343 15.51 -10.48 -14.56
N ILE A 344 16.20 -9.74 -15.44
CA ILE A 344 15.88 -8.35 -15.77
C ILE A 344 15.39 -8.27 -17.22
N GLY A 345 14.14 -7.85 -17.34
CA GLY A 345 13.34 -7.86 -18.56
C GLY A 345 12.57 -9.16 -18.73
N GLY A 346 12.09 -9.40 -19.94
CA GLY A 346 11.25 -10.55 -20.27
C GLY A 346 12.03 -11.79 -20.68
N SER A 347 11.32 -12.92 -20.68
CA SER A 347 11.79 -14.10 -21.39
C SER A 347 11.86 -13.77 -22.89
N SER A 348 12.86 -14.29 -23.61
CA SER A 348 13.03 -14.04 -25.06
C SER A 348 11.82 -14.44 -25.91
N ALA A 349 10.86 -15.19 -25.36
CA ALA A 349 9.61 -15.61 -26.00
C ALA A 349 8.40 -14.68 -25.73
N GLY A 350 8.46 -13.77 -24.75
CA GLY A 350 7.32 -12.96 -24.29
C GLY A 350 7.05 -11.65 -25.05
N GLY A 351 7.96 -11.23 -25.92
CA GLY A 351 7.84 -10.00 -26.71
C GLY A 351 7.81 -8.70 -25.88
N ALA A 352 7.40 -7.58 -26.49
CA ALA A 352 7.42 -6.23 -25.89
C ALA A 352 6.56 -6.06 -24.61
N ARG A 353 5.71 -7.04 -24.26
CA ARG A 353 4.84 -7.01 -23.08
C ARG A 353 5.56 -7.33 -21.78
N GLU A 354 6.74 -7.95 -21.87
CA GLU A 354 7.57 -8.28 -20.71
C GLU A 354 8.76 -7.32 -20.56
N ALA A 355 8.90 -6.36 -21.48
CA ALA A 355 10.08 -5.50 -21.55
C ALA A 355 10.15 -4.49 -20.41
N THR A 356 11.29 -4.46 -19.72
CA THR A 356 11.60 -3.39 -18.78
C THR A 356 12.30 -2.28 -19.54
N VAL A 357 11.66 -1.11 -19.63
CA VAL A 357 12.24 0.08 -20.25
C VAL A 357 12.99 0.84 -19.17
N ILE A 358 14.32 0.88 -19.28
CA ILE A 358 15.15 1.74 -18.45
C ILE A 358 15.62 2.94 -19.27
N SER A 359 15.24 4.13 -18.86
CA SER A 359 15.70 5.38 -19.45
C SER A 359 16.24 6.32 -18.38
N LYS A 360 17.11 7.24 -18.80
CA LYS A 360 17.57 8.39 -18.01
C LYS A 360 17.94 8.06 -16.58
N SER A 361 19.03 7.33 -16.42
CA SER A 361 19.73 7.26 -15.13
C SER A 361 20.84 8.30 -15.09
N THR A 362 21.06 8.98 -13.96
CA THR A 362 22.15 9.97 -13.85
C THR A 362 23.53 9.34 -13.65
N ASN A 363 23.59 8.07 -13.24
CA ASN A 363 24.82 7.29 -13.09
C ASN A 363 24.84 6.05 -14.00
N SER A 364 23.97 5.05 -13.73
CA SER A 364 23.95 3.78 -14.48
C SER A 364 22.53 3.32 -14.73
N GLY A 365 22.24 2.79 -15.92
CA GLY A 365 20.94 2.17 -16.21
C GLY A 365 20.77 0.88 -15.41
N ILE A 366 21.70 -0.05 -15.57
CA ILE A 366 21.79 -1.29 -14.79
C ILE A 366 23.22 -1.43 -14.28
N HIS A 367 23.39 -1.67 -12.98
CA HIS A 367 24.65 -2.07 -12.35
C HIS A 367 24.47 -3.43 -11.68
N LEU A 368 25.37 -4.37 -11.97
CA LEU A 368 25.28 -5.76 -11.50
C LEU A 368 26.55 -6.22 -10.79
N SER A 369 26.37 -6.80 -9.60
CA SER A 369 27.31 -7.72 -8.99
C SER A 369 26.58 -8.86 -8.28
N GLY A 370 27.12 -10.08 -8.43
CA GLY A 370 26.46 -11.33 -8.06
C GLY A 370 26.39 -12.30 -9.24
N ASN A 371 25.99 -13.54 -8.98
CA ASN A 371 26.13 -14.66 -9.91
C ASN A 371 24.80 -15.00 -10.60
N GLY A 372 24.86 -15.47 -11.85
CA GLY A 372 23.70 -16.04 -12.55
C GLY A 372 22.61 -15.03 -12.95
N ASN A 373 22.88 -13.73 -12.89
CA ASN A 373 21.93 -12.70 -13.33
C ASN A 373 21.79 -12.71 -14.86
N THR A 374 20.56 -12.60 -15.36
CA THR A 374 20.21 -12.58 -16.78
C THR A 374 19.56 -11.25 -17.15
N ILE A 375 20.03 -10.62 -18.23
CA ILE A 375 19.40 -9.44 -18.83
C ILE A 375 18.89 -9.86 -20.22
N SER A 376 17.58 -9.81 -20.44
CA SER A 376 16.97 -10.17 -21.71
C SER A 376 15.68 -9.40 -21.97
N GLY A 377 15.37 -9.15 -23.24
CA GLY A 377 14.09 -8.54 -23.64
C GLY A 377 13.80 -7.21 -22.94
N ASN A 378 14.74 -6.24 -22.98
CA ASN A 378 14.58 -4.87 -22.49
C ASN A 378 14.52 -3.89 -23.67
#